data_AF-A0A397JM05-F1
#
_entry.id   AF-A0A397JM05-F1
#
_cell.length_a   1.000
_cell.length_b   1.000
_cell.length_c   1.000
_cell.angle_alpha   90.00
_cell.angle_beta   90.00
_cell.angle_gamma   90.00
#
_symmetry.space_group_name_H-M   'P 1'
#
loop_
_entity.id
_entity.type
_entity.pdbx_description
1 polymer ?
#
loop_
_entity_poly.entity_id
_entity_poly.type
_entity_poly.pdbx_seq_one_letter_code
_entity_poly.pdbx_strand_id
1 'polypeptide(L)'
;MAYSDYFKNICKKPNVIEYFNSKIRLGTFTYDKEKEHREYESQLNKLIKISPDDSRKNKLKEALKEWRQKKHKSNLSMWWKIPIDFRKQFAALLTDGDDDYEAISDGISENFSDESESEEDSSLIEFNSDEIKDKISNLIEVYPKMSPASLIICTTIKFEDLTAQDSLANGIINDIHLKKHHKKIYRRIINEGCVNELKYKLKPSVKLEKRDKKFIENHITSKYPVAPIGHLEDMKFYNSLSSFLTQMEKVWDMKNYIKKSSNINERSYSHQVVKPIFDLILYNIVGSSIEYDGRSKSTKNRNGGLSGPLRRPDIMVSMSNYNNWEIIFGEISNGPFAFDKKHYLEDELRLGKFSKDSWDNGFRFTSSFQIENMMDELDLIMIHFYSTKMDVYIMDCKKMKPFYRMCKILSLEIPIIKDFQLIKEFCNGILVVNSLVFKAFSQVSSINNLLQNQHESPIPEIENKLIPTIESPRDSIADQYSY
;
A
#
# COMPACT_ATOMS: atom_id res chain seq x y z
N MET A 1 -8.22 37.36 29.84
CA MET A 1 -6.95 38.02 29.44
C MET A 1 -5.88 37.01 28.99
N ALA A 2 -5.83 35.76 29.49
CA ALA A 2 -4.82 34.77 29.07
C ALA A 2 -4.88 34.28 27.59
N TYR A 3 -6.00 34.46 26.88
CA TYR A 3 -6.14 34.04 25.47
C TYR A 3 -5.53 35.02 24.44
N SER A 4 -5.36 36.30 24.83
CA SER A 4 -4.79 37.34 23.96
C SER A 4 -3.28 37.16 23.78
N ASP A 5 -2.58 36.79 24.85
CA ASP A 5 -1.12 36.64 24.83
C ASP A 5 -0.67 35.34 24.14
N TYR A 6 -1.53 34.31 24.17
CA TYR A 6 -1.34 33.07 23.42
C TYR A 6 -1.31 33.33 21.90
N PHE A 7 -2.24 34.14 21.38
CA PHE A 7 -2.30 34.47 19.95
C PHE A 7 -1.19 35.42 19.51
N LYS A 8 -0.81 36.39 20.34
CA LYS A 8 0.34 37.27 20.07
C LYS A 8 1.66 36.51 19.98
N ASN A 9 1.82 35.41 20.72
CA ASN A 9 3.00 34.56 20.64
C ASN A 9 3.00 33.62 19.42
N ILE A 10 1.83 33.23 18.90
CA ILE A 10 1.73 32.43 17.67
C ILE A 10 2.12 33.27 16.45
N CYS A 11 1.67 34.53 16.38
CA CYS A 11 1.97 35.43 15.26
C CYS A 11 3.44 35.89 15.18
N LYS A 12 4.25 35.63 16.23
CA LYS A 12 5.69 35.95 16.28
C LYS A 12 6.58 34.79 15.83
N LYS A 13 6.03 33.62 15.52
CA LYS A 13 6.83 32.49 15.03
C LYS A 13 7.15 32.69 13.53
N PRO A 14 8.39 32.42 13.08
CA PRO A 14 8.81 32.71 11.71
C PRO A 14 7.97 31.99 10.64
N ASN A 15 7.34 30.86 10.97
CA ASN A 15 6.55 30.06 10.03
C ASN A 15 5.11 29.81 10.53
N VAL A 16 4.34 30.88 10.75
CA VAL A 16 2.90 30.80 11.10
C VAL A 16 2.12 29.99 10.05
N ILE A 17 2.50 30.11 8.78
CA ILE A 17 1.89 29.41 7.64
C ILE A 17 2.10 27.89 7.74
N GLU A 18 3.30 27.46 8.13
CA GLU A 18 3.65 26.05 8.28
C GLU A 18 2.93 25.42 9.50
N TYR A 19 2.75 26.21 10.57
CA TYR A 19 1.94 25.80 11.72
C TYR A 19 0.46 25.57 11.34
N PHE A 20 -0.15 26.45 10.55
CA PHE A 20 -1.53 26.25 10.08
C PHE A 20 -1.64 25.11 9.06
N ASN A 21 -0.68 24.97 8.14
CA ASN A 21 -0.62 23.87 7.19
C ASN A 21 -0.44 22.50 7.89
N SER A 22 0.32 22.46 8.99
CA SER A 22 0.49 21.23 9.80
C SER A 22 -0.79 20.82 10.54
N LYS A 23 -1.62 21.79 10.96
CA LYS A 23 -2.90 21.53 11.64
C LYS A 23 -4.02 21.14 10.68
N ILE A 24 -3.99 21.63 9.43
CA ILE A 24 -4.93 21.20 8.38
C ILE A 24 -4.62 19.76 7.90
N ARG A 25 -3.37 19.30 8.01
CA ARG A 25 -2.94 17.96 7.56
C ARG A 25 -3.28 16.80 8.51
N LEU A 26 -3.74 17.05 9.73
CA LEU A 26 -4.06 15.99 10.70
C LEU A 26 -5.54 16.02 11.07
N GLY A 27 -6.34 15.26 10.32
CA GLY A 27 -7.73 15.00 10.64
C GLY A 27 -8.43 14.22 9.54
N THR A 28 -8.33 12.89 9.55
CA THR A 28 -9.34 12.03 8.91
C THR A 28 -10.66 12.28 9.63
N PHE A 29 -11.54 13.01 8.96
CA PHE A 29 -12.83 13.37 9.49
C PHE A 29 -13.82 13.27 8.33
N THR A 30 -14.76 12.32 8.43
CA THR A 30 -15.99 12.33 7.62
C THR A 30 -16.74 13.62 7.97
N TYR A 31 -16.57 14.68 7.18
CA TYR A 31 -17.05 16.01 7.55
C TYR A 31 -18.10 16.56 6.59
N ASP A 32 -19.12 17.12 7.22
CA ASP A 32 -20.24 17.84 6.65
C ASP A 32 -19.76 19.11 5.93
N LYS A 33 -19.88 19.13 4.59
CA LYS A 33 -19.45 20.25 3.72
C LYS A 33 -20.11 21.59 4.09
N GLU A 34 -21.28 21.56 4.74
CA GLU A 34 -21.93 22.78 5.23
C GLU A 34 -21.24 23.37 6.46
N LYS A 35 -20.56 22.53 7.25
CA LYS A 35 -19.78 22.97 8.42
C LYS A 35 -18.52 23.71 7.98
N GLU A 36 -17.77 23.16 7.02
CA GLU A 36 -16.59 23.83 6.44
C GLU A 36 -16.95 25.17 5.79
N HIS A 37 -18.07 25.22 5.07
CA HIS A 37 -18.55 26.47 4.47
C HIS A 37 -18.86 27.54 5.53
N ARG A 38 -19.53 27.15 6.63
CA ARG A 38 -19.82 28.07 7.75
C ARG A 38 -18.55 28.51 8.46
N GLU A 39 -17.57 27.62 8.59
CA GLU A 39 -16.32 27.88 9.27
C GLU A 39 -15.43 28.83 8.46
N TYR A 40 -15.31 28.62 7.15
CA TYR A 40 -14.59 29.50 6.23
C TYR A 40 -15.22 30.90 6.18
N GLU A 41 -16.55 30.98 6.08
CA GLU A 41 -17.27 32.25 6.10
C GLU A 41 -17.09 32.98 7.45
N SER A 42 -17.09 32.24 8.56
CA SER A 42 -16.82 32.79 9.90
C SER A 42 -15.40 33.36 10.01
N GLN A 43 -14.41 32.66 9.45
CA GLN A 43 -13.02 33.11 9.46
C GLN A 43 -12.81 34.37 8.61
N LEU A 44 -13.36 34.43 7.39
CA LEU A 44 -13.31 35.63 6.55
C LEU A 44 -13.97 36.84 7.25
N ASN A 45 -15.13 36.66 7.86
CA ASN A 45 -15.79 37.74 8.60
C ASN A 45 -14.97 38.21 9.82
N LYS A 46 -14.32 37.29 10.53
CA LYS A 46 -13.40 37.65 11.63
C LYS A 46 -12.22 38.46 11.11
N LEU A 47 -11.61 38.04 9.99
CA LEU A 47 -10.48 38.75 9.36
C LEU A 47 -10.86 40.15 8.89
N ILE A 48 -12.02 40.31 8.24
CA ILE A 48 -12.56 41.64 7.83
C ILE A 48 -12.73 42.55 9.05
N LYS A 49 -13.15 41.99 10.20
CA LYS A 49 -13.40 42.76 11.43
C LYS A 49 -12.11 43.23 12.11
N ILE A 50 -11.03 42.45 12.03
CA ILE A 50 -9.76 42.76 12.71
C ILE A 50 -8.70 43.38 11.79
N SER A 51 -8.93 43.43 10.48
CA SER A 51 -8.00 44.01 9.53
C SER A 51 -7.89 45.53 9.72
N PRO A 52 -6.68 46.07 9.94
CA PRO A 52 -6.47 47.49 10.23
C PRO A 52 -6.39 48.38 8.98
N ASP A 53 -6.24 47.78 7.79
CA ASP A 53 -6.12 48.49 6.51
C ASP A 53 -7.42 48.35 5.68
N ASP A 54 -7.95 49.47 5.21
CA ASP A 54 -9.17 49.54 4.42
C ASP A 54 -9.02 48.90 3.04
N SER A 55 -7.82 48.92 2.44
CA SER A 55 -7.56 48.25 1.15
C SER A 55 -7.68 46.73 1.32
N ARG A 56 -7.02 46.17 2.34
CA ARG A 56 -7.11 44.75 2.70
C ARG A 56 -8.53 44.34 3.10
N LYS A 57 -9.24 45.18 3.84
CA LYS A 57 -10.63 44.95 4.24
C LYS A 57 -11.58 44.88 3.04
N ASN A 58 -11.36 45.70 2.01
CA ASN A 58 -12.16 45.68 0.79
C ASN A 58 -11.90 44.43 -0.05
N LYS A 59 -10.63 43.99 -0.20
CA LYS A 59 -10.30 42.73 -0.88
C LYS A 59 -10.88 41.50 -0.17
N LEU A 60 -10.85 41.47 1.16
CA LEU A 60 -11.49 40.40 1.94
C LEU A 60 -13.02 40.40 1.79
N LYS A 61 -13.66 41.57 1.70
CA LYS A 61 -15.10 41.69 1.42
C LYS A 61 -15.45 41.19 0.02
N GLU A 62 -14.61 41.44 -0.98
CA GLU A 62 -14.79 40.92 -2.34
C GLU A 62 -14.62 39.40 -2.40
N ALA A 63 -13.60 38.85 -1.74
CA ALA A 63 -13.41 37.40 -1.61
C ALA A 63 -14.62 36.72 -0.92
N LEU A 64 -15.16 37.35 0.13
CA LEU A 64 -16.38 36.87 0.80
C LEU A 64 -17.61 36.95 -0.11
N LYS A 65 -17.72 37.99 -0.95
CA LYS A 65 -18.81 38.16 -1.92
C LYS A 65 -18.73 37.09 -3.02
N GLU A 66 -17.54 36.82 -3.56
CA GLU A 66 -17.33 35.73 -4.52
C GLU A 66 -17.63 34.36 -3.92
N TRP A 67 -17.18 34.10 -2.69
CA TRP A 67 -17.44 32.86 -1.96
C TRP A 67 -18.95 32.58 -1.85
N ARG A 68 -19.72 33.60 -1.43
CA ARG A 68 -21.19 33.52 -1.33
C ARG A 68 -21.88 33.34 -2.70
N GLN A 69 -21.34 33.93 -3.76
CA GLN A 69 -21.88 33.77 -5.12
C GLN A 69 -21.61 32.36 -5.70
N LYS A 70 -20.44 31.77 -5.41
CA LYS A 70 -20.05 30.42 -5.85
C LYS A 70 -20.85 29.32 -5.12
N LYS A 71 -21.32 29.58 -3.89
CA LYS A 71 -22.27 28.74 -3.13
C LYS A 71 -23.58 28.46 -3.90
N HIS A 72 -24.05 29.44 -4.68
CA HIS A 72 -25.32 29.34 -5.41
C HIS A 72 -25.20 28.80 -6.84
N LYS A 73 -23.98 28.64 -7.38
CA LYS A 73 -23.75 28.25 -8.78
C LYS A 73 -23.06 26.89 -8.99
N SER A 74 -22.76 26.13 -7.93
CA SER A 74 -22.04 24.85 -8.07
C SER A 74 -22.73 23.69 -7.36
N ASN A 75 -23.01 22.63 -8.14
CA ASN A 75 -23.00 21.26 -7.60
C ASN A 75 -21.61 21.03 -6.99
N LEU A 76 -21.57 20.61 -5.72
CA LEU A 76 -20.42 20.53 -4.81
C LEU A 76 -19.35 19.46 -5.16
N SER A 77 -18.92 19.36 -6.43
CA SER A 77 -17.92 18.37 -6.91
C SER A 77 -16.62 18.92 -7.52
N MET A 78 -16.35 20.23 -7.50
CA MET A 78 -15.15 20.80 -8.16
C MET A 78 -14.29 21.70 -7.27
N TRP A 79 -13.82 21.20 -6.13
CA TRP A 79 -12.85 21.92 -5.29
C TRP A 79 -11.40 21.92 -5.83
N TRP A 80 -11.08 21.06 -6.80
CA TRP A 80 -9.76 20.99 -7.43
C TRP A 80 -9.51 22.07 -8.51
N LYS A 81 -10.54 22.81 -8.92
CA LYS A 81 -10.46 23.80 -10.02
C LYS A 81 -10.35 25.25 -9.54
N ILE A 82 -9.74 25.48 -8.38
CA ILE A 82 -9.33 26.85 -8.03
C ILE A 82 -8.00 27.09 -8.75
N PRO A 83 -7.93 28.05 -9.71
CA PRO A 83 -6.69 28.34 -10.43
C PRO A 83 -5.57 28.63 -9.45
N ILE A 84 -4.38 28.11 -9.75
CA ILE A 84 -3.19 28.27 -8.90
C ILE A 84 -2.89 29.75 -8.66
N ASP A 85 -3.21 30.61 -9.63
CA ASP A 85 -3.07 32.06 -9.56
C ASP A 85 -3.92 32.69 -8.45
N PHE A 86 -5.09 32.14 -8.16
CA PHE A 86 -5.96 32.62 -7.08
C PHE A 86 -5.38 32.24 -5.70
N ARG A 87 -4.73 31.08 -5.59
CA ARG A 87 -4.04 30.65 -4.36
C ARG A 87 -2.79 31.48 -4.10
N LYS A 88 -2.05 31.81 -5.16
CA LYS A 88 -0.89 32.72 -5.12
C LYS A 88 -1.30 34.14 -4.72
N GLN A 89 -2.37 34.67 -5.29
CA GLN A 89 -2.91 35.98 -4.92
C GLN A 89 -3.41 36.01 -3.46
N PHE A 90 -4.03 34.93 -2.98
CA PHE A 90 -4.48 34.81 -1.58
C PHE A 90 -3.31 34.74 -0.60
N ALA A 91 -2.22 34.05 -0.95
CA ALA A 91 -0.99 34.00 -0.16
C ALA A 91 -0.27 35.35 -0.14
N ALA A 92 -0.19 36.04 -1.28
CA ALA A 92 0.38 37.38 -1.39
C ALA A 92 -0.41 38.45 -0.61
N LEU A 93 -1.73 38.30 -0.46
CA LEU A 93 -2.58 39.17 0.36
C LEU A 93 -2.42 38.97 1.88
N LEU A 94 -1.73 37.90 2.31
CA LEU A 94 -1.49 37.60 3.72
C LEU A 94 -0.18 38.19 4.24
N THR A 95 0.74 38.54 3.35
CA THR A 95 2.04 39.16 3.60
C THR A 95 1.98 40.64 3.20
N ASP A 96 1.83 41.57 4.15
CA ASP A 96 1.89 43.00 3.85
C ASP A 96 3.35 43.43 3.57
N GLY A 97 3.55 44.28 2.55
CA GLY A 97 4.74 45.14 2.41
C GLY A 97 5.44 45.05 1.05
N ASP A 98 5.29 46.11 0.25
CA ASP A 98 5.95 46.38 -1.02
C ASP A 98 7.49 46.27 -0.91
N ASP A 99 8.11 45.50 -1.81
CA ASP A 99 9.35 45.82 -2.57
C ASP A 99 10.00 44.59 -3.25
N ASP A 100 9.53 43.36 -3.02
CA ASP A 100 10.17 42.15 -3.58
C ASP A 100 9.29 41.33 -4.55
N TYR A 101 8.61 42.02 -5.49
CA TYR A 101 7.84 41.31 -6.53
C TYR A 101 8.75 40.57 -7.54
N GLU A 102 9.96 41.08 -7.79
CA GLU A 102 10.93 40.43 -8.69
C GLU A 102 11.73 39.31 -8.00
N ALA A 103 12.10 39.46 -6.73
CA ALA A 103 12.82 38.40 -5.99
C ALA A 103 11.96 37.13 -5.74
N ILE A 104 10.65 37.29 -5.62
CA ILE A 104 9.71 36.16 -5.45
C ILE A 104 9.32 35.55 -6.81
N SER A 105 9.36 36.34 -7.91
CA SER A 105 9.17 35.81 -9.27
C SER A 105 10.31 34.87 -9.66
N ASP A 106 11.56 35.26 -9.38
CA ASP A 106 12.73 34.48 -9.77
C ASP A 106 12.94 33.27 -8.84
N GLY A 107 12.74 33.43 -7.52
CA GLY A 107 12.83 32.32 -6.55
C GLY A 107 11.69 31.30 -6.62
N ILE A 108 10.56 31.63 -7.26
CA ILE A 108 9.45 30.69 -7.51
C ILE A 108 9.53 30.08 -8.93
N SER A 109 10.24 30.70 -9.87
CA SER A 109 10.48 30.12 -11.20
C SER A 109 11.55 29.01 -11.18
N GLU A 110 12.54 29.09 -10.27
CA GLU A 110 13.55 28.03 -10.11
C GLU A 110 13.07 26.84 -9.26
N ASN A 111 12.02 27.00 -8.45
CA ASN A 111 11.49 25.91 -7.59
C ASN A 111 10.23 25.22 -8.15
N PHE A 112 9.81 25.57 -9.37
CA PHE A 112 8.71 24.90 -10.08
C PHE A 112 9.02 24.63 -11.56
N SER A 113 10.30 24.66 -11.95
CA SER A 113 10.74 23.94 -13.14
C SER A 113 10.83 22.45 -12.79
N ASP A 114 10.53 21.60 -13.75
CA ASP A 114 10.58 20.13 -13.65
C ASP A 114 11.70 19.68 -12.71
N GLU A 115 11.41 18.73 -11.80
CA GLU A 115 12.44 17.97 -11.09
C GLU A 115 13.32 17.28 -12.15
N SER A 116 14.26 18.03 -12.72
CA SER A 116 15.50 17.53 -13.26
C SER A 116 16.15 16.85 -12.09
N GLU A 117 16.28 15.53 -12.24
CA GLU A 117 17.22 14.68 -11.52
C GLU A 117 18.46 15.49 -11.17
N SER A 118 18.53 15.95 -9.91
CA SER A 118 19.81 16.32 -9.33
C SER A 118 20.59 15.03 -9.23
N GLU A 119 21.49 14.84 -10.19
CA GLU A 119 22.64 13.94 -10.09
C GLU A 119 23.34 14.23 -8.77
N GLU A 120 23.09 13.42 -7.74
CA GLU A 120 24.00 13.20 -6.62
C GLU A 120 23.56 11.94 -5.85
N ASP A 121 24.25 10.83 -6.14
CA ASP A 121 24.36 9.57 -5.39
C ASP A 121 23.05 8.97 -4.82
N SER A 122 22.20 8.49 -5.73
CA SER A 122 21.38 7.31 -5.41
C SER A 122 22.15 6.07 -5.83
N SER A 123 22.38 5.15 -4.90
CA SER A 123 22.99 3.84 -5.15
C SER A 123 22.06 2.95 -5.98
N LEU A 124 21.80 3.36 -7.22
CA LEU A 124 21.12 2.59 -8.24
C LEU A 124 21.99 1.37 -8.53
N ILE A 125 21.52 0.19 -8.11
CA ILE A 125 22.17 -1.06 -8.50
C ILE A 125 21.75 -1.35 -9.93
N GLU A 126 22.58 -0.92 -10.87
CA GLU A 126 22.52 -1.37 -12.26
C GLU A 126 22.59 -2.91 -12.27
N PHE A 127 21.76 -3.55 -13.10
CA PHE A 127 21.70 -5.00 -13.11
C PHE A 127 23.02 -5.60 -13.64
N ASN A 128 23.89 -5.98 -12.71
CA ASN A 128 25.10 -6.74 -12.99
C ASN A 128 24.91 -8.18 -12.53
N SER A 129 24.65 -9.07 -13.49
CA SER A 129 24.39 -10.48 -13.19
C SER A 129 25.54 -11.14 -12.42
N ASP A 130 26.79 -10.79 -12.70
CA ASP A 130 27.95 -11.45 -12.08
C ASP A 130 28.13 -10.98 -10.63
N GLU A 131 27.98 -9.68 -10.39
CA GLU A 131 27.99 -9.13 -9.03
C GLU A 131 26.88 -9.73 -8.15
N ILE A 132 25.66 -9.88 -8.71
CA ILE A 132 24.54 -10.50 -7.99
C ILE A 132 24.83 -11.97 -7.67
N LYS A 133 25.40 -12.73 -8.63
CA LYS A 133 25.78 -14.13 -8.42
C LYS A 133 26.84 -14.26 -7.34
N ASP A 134 27.85 -13.41 -7.37
CA ASP A 134 28.92 -13.40 -6.37
C ASP A 134 28.37 -13.06 -5.00
N LYS A 135 27.53 -12.02 -4.89
CA LYS A 135 26.86 -11.65 -3.64
C LYS A 135 26.02 -12.79 -3.09
N ILE A 136 25.20 -13.45 -3.91
CA ILE A 136 24.40 -14.61 -3.49
C ILE A 136 25.28 -15.78 -3.07
N SER A 137 26.38 -16.05 -3.80
CA SER A 137 27.30 -17.14 -3.48
C SER A 137 27.99 -16.92 -2.13
N ASN A 138 28.38 -15.68 -1.84
CA ASN A 138 29.10 -15.29 -0.62
C ASN A 138 28.21 -15.29 0.64
N LEU A 139 26.89 -15.41 0.49
CA LEU A 139 25.98 -15.52 1.64
C LEU A 139 26.25 -16.73 2.53
N ILE A 140 26.94 -17.76 2.02
CA ILE A 140 27.36 -18.94 2.79
C ILE A 140 28.28 -18.52 3.94
N GLU A 141 29.12 -17.49 3.75
CA GLU A 141 30.04 -16.99 4.76
C GLU A 141 29.31 -16.18 5.85
N VAL A 142 28.26 -15.46 5.46
CA VAL A 142 27.44 -14.63 6.36
C VAL A 142 26.43 -15.48 7.15
N TYR A 143 25.92 -16.54 6.53
CA TYR A 143 24.91 -17.44 7.08
C TYR A 143 25.46 -18.87 7.21
N PRO A 144 26.22 -19.19 8.26
CA PRO A 144 26.80 -20.53 8.43
C PRO A 144 25.75 -21.63 8.68
N LYS A 145 24.50 -21.25 9.00
CA LYS A 145 23.36 -22.16 9.26
C LYS A 145 22.23 -21.89 8.26
N MET A 146 22.44 -22.26 7.01
CA MET A 146 21.40 -22.20 5.98
C MET A 146 20.62 -23.52 5.91
N SER A 147 19.44 -23.46 5.32
CA SER A 147 18.75 -24.68 4.91
C SER A 147 19.50 -25.36 3.74
N PRO A 148 19.36 -26.68 3.58
CA PRO A 148 19.90 -27.39 2.44
C PRO A 148 19.50 -26.78 1.08
N ALA A 149 18.24 -26.37 0.89
CA ALA A 149 17.82 -25.75 -0.36
C ALA A 149 18.51 -24.40 -0.61
N SER A 150 18.67 -23.57 0.44
CA SER A 150 19.39 -22.30 0.33
C SER A 150 20.87 -22.49 -0.01
N LEU A 151 21.52 -23.49 0.59
CA LEU A 151 22.91 -23.84 0.27
C LEU A 151 23.06 -24.30 -1.19
N ILE A 152 22.11 -25.09 -1.69
CA ILE A 152 22.08 -25.52 -3.10
C ILE A 152 21.97 -24.30 -4.02
N ILE A 153 21.11 -23.34 -3.70
CA ILE A 153 20.95 -22.10 -4.47
C ILE A 153 22.28 -21.35 -4.48
N CYS A 154 22.86 -21.02 -3.33
CA CYS A 154 24.12 -20.27 -3.23
C CYS A 154 25.27 -20.95 -3.98
N THR A 155 25.40 -22.27 -3.92
CA THR A 155 26.50 -22.98 -4.60
C THR A 155 26.31 -23.16 -6.11
N THR A 156 25.07 -23.03 -6.60
CA THR A 156 24.73 -23.31 -8.00
C THR A 156 24.44 -22.03 -8.80
N ILE A 157 24.14 -20.91 -8.14
CA ILE A 157 23.74 -19.64 -8.79
C ILE A 157 24.74 -19.13 -9.83
N LYS A 158 26.04 -19.37 -9.63
CA LYS A 158 27.11 -18.99 -10.57
C LYS A 158 26.99 -19.60 -11.96
N PHE A 159 26.18 -20.65 -12.11
CA PHE A 159 25.95 -21.36 -13.38
C PHE A 159 24.58 -21.07 -14.01
N GLU A 160 23.84 -20.13 -13.44
CA GLU A 160 22.55 -19.68 -13.95
C GLU A 160 22.71 -18.41 -14.76
N ASP A 161 21.79 -18.19 -15.69
CA ASP A 161 21.65 -16.91 -16.38
C ASP A 161 20.58 -16.11 -15.63
N LEU A 162 20.97 -14.96 -15.07
CA LEU A 162 20.05 -14.07 -14.36
C LEU A 162 19.73 -12.86 -15.23
N THR A 163 18.52 -12.35 -15.07
CA THR A 163 17.98 -11.13 -15.65
C THR A 163 17.38 -10.26 -14.56
N ALA A 164 17.16 -8.96 -14.85
CA ALA A 164 16.56 -8.03 -13.90
C ALA A 164 15.12 -8.41 -13.50
N GLN A 165 14.44 -9.17 -14.37
CA GLN A 165 13.09 -9.70 -14.14
C GLN A 165 13.09 -11.04 -13.39
N ASP A 166 14.25 -11.62 -13.07
CA ASP A 166 14.28 -12.86 -12.31
C ASP A 166 14.05 -12.62 -10.81
N SER A 167 13.07 -13.34 -10.24
CA SER A 167 12.80 -13.31 -8.80
C SER A 167 14.06 -13.68 -7.99
N LEU A 168 14.83 -14.65 -8.49
CA LEU A 168 16.01 -15.17 -7.82
C LEU A 168 17.14 -14.13 -7.70
N ALA A 169 17.29 -13.27 -8.71
CA ALA A 169 18.24 -12.17 -8.67
C ALA A 169 17.92 -11.16 -7.55
N ASN A 170 16.65 -11.07 -7.15
CA ASN A 170 16.18 -10.24 -6.04
C ASN A 170 16.16 -11.00 -4.71
N GLY A 171 16.74 -12.20 -4.63
CA GLY A 171 16.70 -13.04 -3.45
C GLY A 171 15.32 -13.65 -3.14
N ILE A 172 14.39 -13.62 -4.10
CA ILE A 172 13.02 -14.13 -3.95
C ILE A 172 12.92 -15.52 -4.58
N ILE A 173 12.59 -16.51 -3.75
CA ILE A 173 12.38 -17.90 -4.16
C ILE A 173 10.90 -18.15 -4.39
N ASN A 174 10.54 -18.28 -5.66
CA ASN A 174 9.25 -18.75 -6.11
C ASN A 174 9.47 -20.12 -6.80
N ASP A 175 8.79 -21.16 -6.32
CA ASP A 175 9.04 -22.54 -6.76
C ASP A 175 8.64 -22.78 -8.23
N ILE A 176 7.56 -22.12 -8.67
CA ILE A 176 7.11 -22.15 -10.07
C ILE A 176 8.16 -21.48 -10.96
N HIS A 177 8.65 -20.32 -10.54
CA HIS A 177 9.69 -19.59 -11.25
C HIS A 177 10.99 -20.42 -11.34
N LEU A 178 11.45 -20.97 -10.21
CA LEU A 178 12.64 -21.81 -10.13
C LEU A 178 12.53 -23.05 -11.03
N LYS A 179 11.37 -23.74 -11.01
CA LYS A 179 11.11 -24.91 -11.86
C LYS A 179 11.15 -24.58 -13.36
N LYS A 180 10.70 -23.38 -13.74
CA LYS A 180 10.57 -22.96 -15.13
C LYS A 180 11.89 -22.40 -15.69
N HIS A 181 12.55 -21.53 -14.93
CA HIS A 181 13.69 -20.72 -15.39
C HIS A 181 15.04 -21.24 -14.87
N HIS A 182 15.11 -21.82 -13.67
CA HIS A 182 16.35 -22.29 -13.05
C HIS A 182 16.35 -23.81 -12.81
N LYS A 183 16.16 -24.56 -13.90
CA LYS A 183 15.94 -26.01 -13.86
C LYS A 183 17.08 -26.78 -13.20
N LYS A 184 18.33 -26.32 -13.31
CA LYS A 184 19.49 -27.01 -12.70
C LYS A 184 19.40 -26.94 -11.18
N ILE A 185 19.17 -25.75 -10.62
CA ILE A 185 18.91 -25.55 -9.19
C ILE A 185 17.73 -26.41 -8.74
N TYR A 186 16.58 -26.30 -9.41
CA TYR A 186 15.37 -27.01 -9.01
C TYR A 186 15.54 -28.53 -8.99
N ARG A 187 16.21 -29.10 -10.01
CA ARG A 187 16.52 -30.55 -10.06
C ARG A 187 17.43 -30.97 -8.90
N ARG A 188 18.42 -30.15 -8.57
CA ARG A 188 19.35 -30.45 -7.48
C ARG A 188 18.63 -30.44 -6.12
N ILE A 189 17.75 -29.47 -5.87
CA ILE A 189 16.87 -29.45 -4.70
C ILE A 189 16.00 -30.71 -4.59
N ILE A 190 15.47 -31.21 -5.71
CA ILE A 190 14.69 -32.46 -5.73
C ILE A 190 15.58 -33.66 -5.38
N ASN A 191 16.75 -33.77 -6.02
CA ASN A 191 17.65 -34.91 -5.83
C ASN A 191 18.16 -35.02 -4.40
N GLU A 192 18.33 -33.88 -3.71
CA GLU A 192 18.74 -33.80 -2.31
C GLU A 192 17.56 -33.94 -1.32
N GLY A 193 16.33 -34.12 -1.82
CA GLY A 193 15.14 -34.31 -0.98
C GLY A 193 14.61 -33.02 -0.31
N CYS A 194 15.07 -31.85 -0.74
CA CYS A 194 14.81 -30.56 -0.08
C CYS A 194 13.57 -29.82 -0.61
N VAL A 195 12.77 -30.43 -1.50
CA VAL A 195 11.63 -29.78 -2.17
C VAL A 195 10.58 -29.22 -1.18
N ASN A 196 10.46 -29.82 0.01
CA ASN A 196 9.54 -29.38 1.05
C ASN A 196 9.90 -28.00 1.66
N GLU A 197 11.14 -27.54 1.49
CA GLU A 197 11.59 -26.21 1.93
C GLU A 197 11.06 -25.12 1.02
N LEU A 198 10.78 -25.45 -0.26
CA LEU A 198 10.17 -24.53 -1.23
C LEU A 198 8.65 -24.37 -1.04
N LYS A 199 8.03 -25.14 -0.15
CA LYS A 199 6.56 -25.18 0.01
C LYS A 199 6.10 -24.56 1.32
N TYR A 200 5.07 -23.74 1.25
CA TYR A 200 4.33 -23.28 2.42
C TYR A 200 3.28 -24.32 2.82
N LYS A 201 3.31 -24.77 4.07
CA LYS A 201 2.31 -25.72 4.60
C LYS A 201 1.16 -24.93 5.22
N LEU A 202 0.20 -24.55 4.39
CA LEU A 202 -1.04 -23.95 4.87
C LEU A 202 -1.80 -25.01 5.67
N LYS A 203 -2.12 -24.70 6.93
CA LYS A 203 -3.04 -25.51 7.75
C LYS A 203 -4.36 -24.75 7.84
N PRO A 204 -5.26 -24.86 6.85
CA PRO A 204 -6.53 -24.16 6.90
C PRO A 204 -7.38 -24.77 8.02
N SER A 205 -7.58 -24.01 9.09
CA SER A 205 -8.47 -24.38 10.19
C SER A 205 -9.85 -23.73 10.08
N VAL A 206 -9.99 -22.67 9.27
CA VAL A 206 -11.21 -21.86 9.19
C VAL A 206 -12.04 -22.27 7.99
N LYS A 207 -13.33 -22.53 8.22
CA LYS A 207 -14.34 -22.85 7.20
C LYS A 207 -15.66 -22.20 7.56
N LEU A 208 -16.47 -21.88 6.57
CA LEU A 208 -17.86 -21.47 6.76
C LEU A 208 -18.63 -22.55 7.50
N GLU A 209 -19.25 -22.14 8.58
CA GLU A 209 -20.17 -22.95 9.36
C GLU A 209 -21.49 -23.16 8.61
N LYS A 210 -22.35 -24.03 9.14
CA LYS A 210 -23.68 -24.25 8.57
C LYS A 210 -24.52 -22.98 8.58
N ARG A 211 -24.38 -22.13 9.61
CA ARG A 211 -25.08 -20.84 9.73
C ARG A 211 -24.66 -19.84 8.66
N ASP A 212 -23.37 -19.75 8.36
CA ASP A 212 -22.85 -18.81 7.36
C ASP A 212 -23.33 -19.19 5.95
N LYS A 213 -23.29 -20.49 5.64
CA LYS A 213 -23.79 -21.02 4.36
C LYS A 213 -25.27 -20.70 4.18
N LYS A 214 -26.08 -20.88 5.23
CA LYS A 214 -27.51 -20.54 5.21
C LYS A 214 -27.74 -19.03 5.08
N PHE A 215 -26.90 -18.20 5.69
CA PHE A 215 -26.97 -16.74 5.55
C PHE A 215 -26.73 -16.32 4.09
N ILE A 216 -25.66 -16.85 3.46
CA ILE A 216 -25.33 -16.59 2.05
C ILE A 216 -26.47 -17.06 1.13
N GLU A 217 -27.00 -18.26 1.36
CA GLU A 217 -28.12 -18.83 0.60
C GLU A 217 -29.38 -17.96 0.67
N ASN A 218 -29.75 -17.51 1.87
CA ASN A 218 -30.90 -16.64 2.07
C ASN A 218 -30.74 -15.30 1.36
N HIS A 219 -29.54 -14.69 1.45
CA HIS A 219 -29.24 -13.42 0.78
C HIS A 219 -29.43 -13.55 -0.74
N ILE A 220 -28.81 -14.55 -1.35
CA ILE A 220 -28.83 -14.78 -2.80
C ILE A 220 -30.25 -15.10 -3.32
N THR A 221 -31.06 -15.82 -2.53
CA THR A 221 -32.44 -16.19 -2.86
C THR A 221 -33.47 -15.12 -2.51
N SER A 222 -33.02 -13.89 -2.17
CA SER A 222 -33.87 -12.73 -1.87
C SER A 222 -34.82 -12.92 -0.67
N LYS A 223 -34.48 -13.83 0.25
CA LYS A 223 -35.11 -13.89 1.57
C LYS A 223 -34.31 -12.96 2.47
N TYR A 224 -34.91 -11.84 2.90
CA TYR A 224 -34.29 -10.88 3.83
C TYR A 224 -33.45 -11.63 4.90
N PRO A 225 -32.12 -11.64 4.76
CA PRO A 225 -31.31 -12.51 5.58
C PRO A 225 -31.25 -11.89 6.98
N VAL A 226 -31.83 -12.59 7.95
CA VAL A 226 -31.70 -12.19 9.35
C VAL A 226 -30.31 -12.58 9.80
N ALA A 227 -29.47 -11.58 10.10
CA ALA A 227 -28.18 -11.83 10.73
C ALA A 227 -28.41 -12.60 12.04
N PRO A 228 -27.64 -13.66 12.31
CA PRO A 228 -27.73 -14.35 13.59
C PRO A 228 -27.56 -13.35 14.74
N ILE A 229 -28.46 -13.40 15.72
CA ILE A 229 -28.30 -12.66 16.97
C ILE A 229 -27.14 -13.33 17.71
N GLY A 230 -26.04 -12.61 17.91
CA GLY A 230 -24.80 -13.18 18.43
C GLY A 230 -23.87 -12.14 19.06
N HIS A 231 -22.66 -12.59 19.41
CA HIS A 231 -21.60 -11.74 19.95
C HIS A 231 -21.19 -10.64 18.95
N LEU A 232 -20.57 -9.57 19.44
CA LEU A 232 -20.15 -8.41 18.62
C LEU A 232 -19.30 -8.81 17.39
N GLU A 233 -18.43 -9.80 17.53
CA GLU A 233 -17.59 -10.30 16.43
C GLU A 233 -18.39 -11.00 15.33
N ASP A 234 -19.43 -11.77 15.69
CA ASP A 234 -20.35 -12.36 14.71
C ASP A 234 -21.08 -11.24 13.94
N MET A 235 -21.51 -10.18 14.64
CA MET A 235 -22.17 -9.04 13.98
C MET A 235 -21.24 -8.32 12.99
N LYS A 236 -19.96 -8.10 13.33
CA LYS A 236 -18.99 -7.52 12.39
C LYS A 236 -18.85 -8.38 11.14
N PHE A 237 -18.70 -9.69 11.30
CA PHE A 237 -18.58 -10.63 10.19
C PHE A 237 -19.82 -10.58 9.28
N TYR A 238 -21.03 -10.74 9.84
CA TYR A 238 -22.26 -10.76 9.03
C TYR A 238 -22.57 -9.41 8.38
N ASN A 239 -22.22 -8.29 9.03
CA ASN A 239 -22.36 -6.96 8.42
C ASN A 239 -21.44 -6.81 7.20
N SER A 240 -20.17 -7.20 7.33
CA SER A 240 -19.23 -7.16 6.21
C SER A 240 -19.59 -8.14 5.11
N LEU A 241 -20.04 -9.36 5.45
CA LEU A 241 -20.51 -10.35 4.49
C LEU A 241 -21.76 -9.85 3.75
N SER A 242 -22.72 -9.25 4.45
CA SER A 242 -23.92 -8.65 3.85
C SER A 242 -23.56 -7.50 2.90
N SER A 243 -22.64 -6.62 3.33
CA SER A 243 -22.14 -5.52 2.50
C SER A 243 -21.45 -6.04 1.24
N PHE A 244 -20.59 -7.05 1.36
CA PHE A 244 -19.95 -7.71 0.24
C PHE A 244 -20.97 -8.28 -0.74
N LEU A 245 -21.93 -9.10 -0.26
CA LEU A 245 -22.95 -9.72 -1.12
C LEU A 245 -23.81 -8.67 -1.83
N THR A 246 -24.23 -7.61 -1.12
CA THR A 246 -25.01 -6.50 -1.71
C THR A 246 -24.21 -5.76 -2.80
N GLN A 247 -22.89 -5.60 -2.63
CA GLN A 247 -22.03 -5.00 -3.65
C GLN A 247 -21.88 -5.92 -4.86
N MET A 248 -21.72 -7.23 -4.64
CA MET A 248 -21.65 -8.21 -5.72
C MET A 248 -22.97 -8.35 -6.49
N GLU A 249 -24.12 -8.21 -5.83
CA GLU A 249 -25.42 -8.15 -6.51
C GLU A 249 -25.48 -7.05 -7.57
N LYS A 250 -24.95 -5.86 -7.24
CA LYS A 250 -24.85 -4.77 -8.23
C LYS A 250 -23.96 -5.17 -9.41
N VAL A 251 -22.86 -5.87 -9.16
CA VAL A 251 -21.96 -6.37 -10.22
C VAL A 251 -22.69 -7.37 -11.12
N TRP A 252 -23.46 -8.30 -10.54
CA TRP A 252 -24.23 -9.31 -11.26
C TRP A 252 -25.31 -8.72 -12.16
N ASP A 253 -25.95 -7.63 -11.72
CA ASP A 253 -27.01 -6.95 -12.46
C ASP A 253 -26.47 -5.92 -13.48
N MET A 254 -25.18 -5.58 -13.42
CA MET A 254 -24.57 -4.60 -14.32
C MET A 254 -24.39 -5.17 -15.74
N LYS A 255 -25.02 -4.51 -16.73
CA LYS A 255 -24.93 -4.87 -18.16
C LYS A 255 -23.49 -5.05 -18.67
N ASN A 256 -22.55 -4.25 -18.18
CA ASN A 256 -21.15 -4.34 -18.62
C ASN A 256 -20.50 -5.67 -18.20
N TYR A 257 -20.79 -6.17 -17.00
CA TYR A 257 -20.28 -7.47 -16.53
C TYR A 257 -21.01 -8.63 -17.22
N ILE A 258 -22.34 -8.53 -17.37
CA ILE A 258 -23.14 -9.53 -18.10
C ILE A 258 -22.64 -9.71 -19.54
N LYS A 259 -22.32 -8.59 -20.22
CA LYS A 259 -21.81 -8.60 -21.61
C LYS A 259 -20.30 -8.84 -21.71
N LYS A 260 -19.59 -9.01 -20.59
CA LYS A 260 -18.12 -9.11 -20.54
C LYS A 260 -17.43 -7.99 -21.33
N SER A 261 -17.89 -6.76 -21.09
CA SER A 261 -17.44 -5.57 -21.83
C SER A 261 -15.96 -5.29 -21.60
N SER A 262 -15.23 -5.00 -22.67
CA SER A 262 -13.84 -4.53 -22.63
C SER A 262 -13.68 -3.16 -21.95
N ASN A 263 -14.78 -2.45 -21.70
CA ASN A 263 -14.77 -1.13 -21.04
C ASN A 263 -14.59 -1.22 -19.52
N ILE A 264 -14.62 -2.42 -18.92
CA ILE A 264 -14.30 -2.60 -17.50
C ILE A 264 -12.77 -2.63 -17.39
N ASN A 265 -12.20 -1.47 -17.05
CA ASN A 265 -10.77 -1.30 -16.80
C ASN A 265 -10.40 -1.56 -15.33
N GLU A 266 -9.10 -1.55 -15.03
CA GLU A 266 -8.53 -1.77 -13.68
C GLU A 266 -9.18 -0.89 -12.63
N ARG A 267 -9.32 0.41 -12.89
CA ARG A 267 -9.91 1.35 -11.94
C ARG A 267 -11.37 1.02 -11.61
N SER A 268 -12.17 0.73 -12.63
CA SER A 268 -13.58 0.35 -12.43
C SER A 268 -13.69 -0.96 -11.66
N TYR A 269 -12.85 -1.94 -12.02
CA TYR A 269 -12.79 -3.24 -11.38
C TYR A 269 -12.33 -3.15 -9.92
N SER A 270 -11.31 -2.32 -9.66
CA SER A 270 -10.76 -2.04 -8.34
C SER A 270 -11.86 -1.54 -7.38
N HIS A 271 -12.62 -0.52 -7.80
CA HIS A 271 -13.67 0.05 -6.96
C HIS A 271 -14.91 -0.83 -6.81
N GLN A 272 -15.30 -1.58 -7.85
CA GLN A 272 -16.56 -2.33 -7.87
C GLN A 272 -16.45 -3.73 -7.27
N VAL A 273 -15.27 -4.35 -7.39
CA VAL A 273 -15.06 -5.76 -7.02
C VAL A 273 -13.95 -5.89 -5.98
N VAL A 274 -12.77 -5.35 -6.26
CA VAL A 274 -11.59 -5.58 -5.40
C VAL A 274 -11.76 -4.93 -4.04
N LYS A 275 -12.25 -3.69 -3.98
CA LYS A 275 -12.52 -3.00 -2.72
C LYS A 275 -13.45 -3.78 -1.78
N PRO A 276 -14.66 -4.21 -2.21
CA PRO A 276 -15.52 -5.03 -1.36
C PRO A 276 -14.85 -6.33 -0.88
N ILE A 277 -13.93 -6.92 -1.66
CA ILE A 277 -13.15 -8.09 -1.24
C ILE A 277 -12.19 -7.73 -0.10
N PHE A 278 -11.45 -6.63 -0.21
CA PHE A 278 -10.57 -6.17 0.88
C PHE A 278 -11.35 -5.78 2.14
N ASP A 279 -12.49 -5.10 1.99
CA ASP A 279 -13.36 -4.75 3.12
C ASP A 279 -13.82 -6.02 3.88
N LEU A 280 -14.09 -7.11 3.16
CA LEU A 280 -14.41 -8.40 3.77
C LEU A 280 -13.18 -9.10 4.37
N ILE A 281 -12.01 -9.05 3.71
CA ILE A 281 -10.75 -9.63 4.24
C ILE A 281 -10.35 -8.95 5.55
N LEU A 282 -10.61 -7.64 5.70
CA LEU A 282 -10.15 -6.83 6.83
C LEU A 282 -11.23 -6.58 7.89
N TYR A 283 -12.38 -7.26 7.84
CA TYR A 283 -13.58 -6.90 8.61
C TYR A 283 -13.40 -6.75 10.13
N ASN A 284 -12.44 -7.47 10.73
CA ASN A 284 -12.13 -7.46 12.15
C ASN A 284 -10.69 -7.01 12.45
N ILE A 285 -9.98 -6.45 11.47
CA ILE A 285 -8.63 -5.94 11.64
C ILE A 285 -8.72 -4.48 12.09
N VAL A 286 -8.25 -4.21 13.31
CA VAL A 286 -8.29 -2.86 13.90
C VAL A 286 -6.92 -2.20 13.75
N GLY A 287 -6.90 -0.90 13.46
CA GLY A 287 -5.66 -0.13 13.34
C GLY A 287 -4.93 -0.31 12.02
N SER A 288 -5.54 -0.99 11.05
CA SER A 288 -5.05 -1.05 9.67
C SER A 288 -5.49 0.20 8.88
N SER A 289 -4.59 0.72 8.06
CA SER A 289 -4.89 1.67 6.99
C SER A 289 -4.85 0.95 5.66
N ILE A 290 -5.86 1.15 4.81
CA ILE A 290 -5.86 0.69 3.42
C ILE A 290 -5.70 1.89 2.49
N GLU A 291 -4.71 1.81 1.61
CA GLU A 291 -4.42 2.82 0.61
C GLU A 291 -4.57 2.18 -0.77
N TYR A 292 -5.37 2.81 -1.63
CA TYR A 292 -5.43 2.50 -3.06
C TYR A 292 -4.51 3.48 -3.78
N ASP A 293 -3.64 2.98 -4.66
CA ASP A 293 -2.51 3.72 -5.24
C ASP A 293 -1.56 4.29 -4.17
N GLY A 294 -1.32 3.49 -3.13
CA GLY A 294 -0.56 3.86 -1.93
C GLY A 294 0.91 4.16 -2.23
N ARG A 295 1.56 4.95 -1.39
CA ARG A 295 3.00 5.26 -1.52
C ARG A 295 3.80 4.42 -0.53
N SER A 296 4.49 3.39 -1.00
CA SER A 296 5.30 2.53 -0.12
C SER A 296 6.55 3.29 0.37
N LYS A 297 6.66 3.44 1.69
CA LYS A 297 7.87 3.96 2.33
C LYS A 297 9.01 2.95 2.22
N SER A 298 8.69 1.66 2.19
CA SER A 298 9.70 0.61 2.10
C SER A 298 10.46 0.65 0.78
N THR A 299 9.81 1.00 -0.34
CA THR A 299 10.55 1.18 -1.60
C THR A 299 11.38 2.45 -1.64
N LYS A 300 10.92 3.53 -0.96
CA LYS A 300 11.76 4.71 -0.74
C LYS A 300 13.00 4.36 0.08
N ASN A 301 12.85 3.45 1.03
CA ASN A 301 13.92 2.96 1.90
C ASN A 301 14.67 1.74 1.33
N ARG A 302 14.53 1.47 0.03
CA ARG A 302 15.08 0.27 -0.62
C ARG A 302 16.58 0.19 -0.40
N ASN A 303 17.07 -1.02 -0.18
CA ASN A 303 18.49 -1.32 0.06
C ASN A 303 19.14 -0.54 1.22
N GLY A 304 18.36 0.12 2.08
CA GLY A 304 18.85 0.87 3.24
C GLY A 304 19.07 2.36 2.97
N GLY A 305 18.96 2.80 1.72
CA GLY A 305 19.04 4.22 1.35
C GLY A 305 17.75 4.96 1.66
N LEU A 306 17.80 6.28 1.87
CA LEU A 306 16.61 7.15 2.07
C LEU A 306 16.06 7.74 0.75
N SER A 307 16.67 7.38 -0.37
CA SER A 307 16.48 7.96 -1.71
C SER A 307 16.11 6.93 -2.78
N GLY A 308 15.71 5.71 -2.39
CA GLY A 308 15.20 4.71 -3.32
C GLY A 308 13.92 5.18 -4.04
N PRO A 309 13.54 4.51 -5.15
CA PRO A 309 12.42 4.95 -5.97
C PRO A 309 11.11 4.79 -5.20
N LEU A 310 10.31 5.85 -5.20
CA LEU A 310 8.96 5.77 -4.66
C LEU A 310 8.06 5.05 -5.67
N ARG A 311 7.68 3.81 -5.39
CA ARG A 311 6.75 3.04 -6.21
C ARG A 311 5.42 2.88 -5.49
N ARG A 312 4.36 2.66 -6.28
CA ARG A 312 3.00 2.55 -5.78
C ARG A 312 2.46 1.16 -6.10
N PRO A 313 2.15 0.33 -5.10
CA PRO A 313 1.25 -0.79 -5.32
C PRO A 313 -0.17 -0.25 -5.56
N ASP A 314 -0.97 -0.98 -6.33
CA ASP A 314 -2.39 -0.63 -6.51
C ASP A 314 -3.13 -0.61 -5.18
N ILE A 315 -2.75 -1.52 -4.27
CA ILE A 315 -3.32 -1.62 -2.93
C ILE A 315 -2.22 -1.90 -1.92
N MET A 316 -2.23 -1.14 -0.82
CA MET A 316 -1.34 -1.34 0.32
C MET A 316 -2.17 -1.35 1.60
N VAL A 317 -1.92 -2.31 2.48
CA VAL A 317 -2.47 -2.30 3.83
C VAL A 317 -1.34 -2.24 4.84
N SER A 318 -1.39 -1.21 5.68
CA SER A 318 -0.35 -0.92 6.66
C SER A 318 -0.90 -0.79 8.08
N MET A 319 -0.01 -0.91 9.05
CA MET A 319 -0.28 -0.60 10.46
C MET A 319 0.76 0.41 10.93
N SER A 320 0.32 1.63 11.23
CA SER A 320 1.19 2.71 11.69
C SER A 320 1.22 2.74 13.22
N ASN A 321 2.21 2.08 13.82
CA ASN A 321 2.51 2.18 15.25
C ASN A 321 4.02 1.96 15.45
N TYR A 322 4.74 2.98 15.92
CA TYR A 322 6.22 3.10 15.96
C TYR A 322 6.92 3.07 14.58
N ASN A 323 6.59 2.10 13.74
CA ASN A 323 7.02 2.00 12.35
C ASN A 323 5.80 1.95 11.41
N ASN A 324 6.02 2.21 10.12
CA ASN A 324 5.02 1.97 9.08
C ASN A 324 5.14 0.52 8.61
N TRP A 325 4.40 -0.39 9.27
CA TRP A 325 4.40 -1.80 8.91
C TRP A 325 3.53 -2.02 7.68
N GLU A 326 4.13 -2.27 6.51
CA GLU A 326 3.40 -2.53 5.26
C GLU A 326 3.21 -4.05 5.11
N ILE A 327 2.02 -4.55 5.46
CA ILE A 327 1.78 -5.98 5.73
C ILE A 327 1.16 -6.70 4.53
N ILE A 328 0.30 -6.00 3.78
CA ILE A 328 -0.38 -6.54 2.60
C ILE A 328 -0.10 -5.65 1.40
N PHE A 329 0.25 -6.28 0.28
CA PHE A 329 0.34 -5.63 -1.02
C PHE A 329 -0.62 -6.28 -2.02
N GLY A 330 -1.24 -5.46 -2.85
CA GLY A 330 -2.15 -5.89 -3.91
C GLY A 330 -1.79 -5.27 -5.26
N GLU A 331 -1.90 -6.08 -6.31
CA GLU A 331 -1.80 -5.65 -7.71
C GLU A 331 -3.01 -6.16 -8.50
N ILE A 332 -3.42 -5.40 -9.51
CA ILE A 332 -4.56 -5.67 -10.37
C ILE A 332 -4.09 -5.66 -11.82
N SER A 333 -3.90 -6.86 -12.39
CA SER A 333 -3.55 -6.99 -13.80
C SER A 333 -4.79 -6.86 -14.69
N ASN A 334 -5.02 -5.67 -15.24
CA ASN A 334 -6.12 -5.34 -16.14
C ASN A 334 -7.53 -5.53 -15.53
N GLY A 335 -8.55 -5.29 -16.36
CA GLY A 335 -9.93 -5.65 -16.02
C GLY A 335 -10.20 -7.15 -16.05
N PRO A 336 -11.36 -7.60 -15.55
CA PRO A 336 -11.65 -9.01 -15.29
C PRO A 336 -11.81 -9.89 -16.53
N PHE A 337 -11.89 -9.27 -17.71
CA PHE A 337 -12.07 -9.95 -18.99
C PHE A 337 -10.87 -9.76 -19.93
N ALA A 338 -9.77 -9.24 -19.40
CA ALA A 338 -8.49 -9.14 -20.08
C ALA A 338 -7.46 -10.03 -19.37
N PHE A 339 -6.53 -10.58 -20.15
CA PHE A 339 -5.37 -11.29 -19.62
C PHE A 339 -4.16 -11.05 -20.51
N ASP A 340 -3.17 -10.37 -19.96
CA ASP A 340 -1.82 -10.34 -20.50
C ASP A 340 -0.90 -11.11 -19.55
N LYS A 341 -0.28 -12.16 -20.06
CA LYS A 341 0.65 -12.99 -19.32
C LYS A 341 1.93 -12.23 -18.95
N LYS A 342 2.38 -11.29 -19.77
CA LYS A 342 3.58 -10.50 -19.49
C LYS A 342 3.30 -9.60 -18.28
N HIS A 343 2.25 -8.79 -18.36
CA HIS A 343 1.81 -7.92 -17.27
C HIS A 343 1.56 -8.69 -15.96
N TYR A 344 0.91 -9.85 -16.04
CA TYR A 344 0.73 -10.74 -14.88
C TYR A 344 2.06 -11.11 -14.21
N LEU A 345 3.09 -11.49 -14.98
CA LEU A 345 4.38 -11.90 -14.40
C LEU A 345 5.16 -10.71 -13.84
N GLU A 346 5.02 -9.53 -14.45
CA GLU A 346 5.63 -8.29 -13.96
C GLU A 346 5.01 -7.85 -12.62
N ASP A 347 3.68 -7.95 -12.50
CA ASP A 347 2.95 -7.67 -11.26
C ASP A 347 3.27 -8.68 -10.16
N GLU A 348 3.37 -9.98 -10.49
CA GLU A 348 3.77 -11.02 -9.53
C GLU A 348 5.18 -10.73 -8.96
N LEU A 349 6.13 -10.36 -9.82
CA LEU A 349 7.48 -9.99 -9.39
C LEU A 349 7.46 -8.70 -8.56
N ARG A 350 6.69 -7.70 -8.98
CA ARG A 350 6.54 -6.40 -8.31
C ARG A 350 5.98 -6.56 -6.90
N LEU A 351 4.95 -7.39 -6.71
CA LEU A 351 4.45 -7.80 -5.39
C LEU A 351 5.56 -8.39 -4.52
N GLY A 352 6.34 -9.32 -5.08
CA GLY A 352 7.47 -9.92 -4.38
C GLY A 352 8.50 -8.88 -3.94
N LYS A 353 8.85 -7.92 -4.81
CA LYS A 353 9.79 -6.83 -4.47
C LYS A 353 9.23 -5.91 -3.38
N PHE A 354 7.95 -5.53 -3.44
CA PHE A 354 7.30 -4.72 -2.40
C PHE A 354 7.33 -5.41 -1.03
N SER A 355 6.95 -6.69 -0.97
CA SER A 355 7.00 -7.45 0.27
C SER A 355 8.42 -7.62 0.80
N LYS A 356 9.39 -7.90 -0.06
CA LYS A 356 10.79 -8.00 0.34
C LYS A 356 11.29 -6.67 0.91
N ASP A 357 11.06 -5.56 0.21
CA ASP A 357 11.47 -4.23 0.65
C ASP A 357 10.83 -3.88 2.02
N SER A 358 9.56 -4.23 2.22
CA SER A 358 8.87 -4.07 3.51
C SER A 358 9.49 -4.91 4.62
N TRP A 359 9.79 -6.18 4.34
CA TRP A 359 10.46 -7.05 5.30
C TRP A 359 11.84 -6.51 5.67
N ASP A 360 12.65 -6.10 4.68
CA ASP A 360 13.99 -5.54 4.88
C ASP A 360 13.95 -4.28 5.75
N ASN A 361 12.98 -3.39 5.49
CA ASN A 361 12.77 -2.19 6.28
C ASN A 361 12.41 -2.54 7.74
N GLY A 362 11.51 -3.50 7.95
CA GLY A 362 11.16 -4.01 9.28
C GLY A 362 12.34 -4.70 9.98
N PHE A 363 13.15 -5.47 9.25
CA PHE A 363 14.33 -6.15 9.78
C PHE A 363 15.40 -5.17 10.22
N ARG A 364 15.72 -4.15 9.41
CA ARG A 364 16.64 -3.07 9.80
C ARG A 364 16.14 -2.35 11.05
N PHE A 365 14.85 -1.98 11.06
CA PHE A 365 14.24 -1.29 12.19
C PHE A 365 14.33 -2.13 13.48
N THR A 366 13.94 -3.41 13.43
CA THR A 366 13.98 -4.31 14.61
C THR A 366 15.38 -4.70 15.05
N SER A 367 16.35 -4.71 14.14
CA SER A 367 17.76 -4.97 14.48
C SER A 367 18.34 -3.89 15.38
N SER A 368 17.89 -2.64 15.25
CA SER A 368 18.26 -1.54 16.17
C SER A 368 17.79 -1.79 17.62
N PHE A 369 16.89 -2.75 17.82
CA PHE A 369 16.36 -3.14 19.13
C PHE A 369 16.73 -4.58 19.53
N GLN A 370 17.55 -5.28 18.72
CA GLN A 370 17.98 -6.67 18.96
C GLN A 370 16.82 -7.68 19.08
N ILE A 371 15.73 -7.44 18.34
CA ILE A 371 14.55 -8.34 18.26
C ILE A 371 14.27 -8.79 16.82
N GLU A 372 15.28 -8.76 15.96
CA GLU A 372 15.14 -9.05 14.54
C GLU A 372 14.72 -10.49 14.25
N ASN A 373 14.95 -11.42 15.19
CA ASN A 373 14.47 -12.79 15.12
C ASN A 373 12.94 -12.89 15.06
N MET A 374 12.21 -11.88 15.55
CA MET A 374 10.75 -11.83 15.44
C MET A 374 10.27 -11.59 14.01
N MET A 375 11.08 -10.89 13.20
CA MET A 375 10.78 -10.68 11.78
C MET A 375 10.83 -11.99 11.00
N ASP A 376 11.63 -12.96 11.44
CA ASP A 376 11.70 -14.28 10.79
C ASP A 376 10.37 -15.05 10.88
N GLU A 377 9.50 -14.71 11.84
CA GLU A 377 8.19 -15.34 12.01
C GLU A 377 7.06 -14.60 11.27
N LEU A 378 7.30 -13.41 10.74
CA LEU A 378 6.29 -12.59 10.08
C LEU A 378 6.00 -13.11 8.66
N ASP A 379 4.73 -13.42 8.41
CA ASP A 379 4.22 -13.76 7.07
C ASP A 379 3.64 -12.49 6.42
N LEU A 380 4.24 -12.00 5.33
CA LEU A 380 3.66 -10.91 4.53
C LEU A 380 2.69 -11.49 3.49
N ILE A 381 1.54 -10.82 3.28
CA ILE A 381 0.50 -11.29 2.36
C ILE A 381 0.58 -10.49 1.06
N MET A 382 0.56 -11.17 -0.07
CA MET A 382 0.39 -10.52 -1.38
C MET A 382 -0.85 -11.06 -2.05
N ILE A 383 -1.62 -10.18 -2.69
CA ILE A 383 -2.87 -10.54 -3.37
C ILE A 383 -2.79 -10.03 -4.80
N HIS A 384 -2.98 -10.92 -5.77
CA HIS A 384 -2.92 -10.58 -7.17
C HIS A 384 -4.25 -10.85 -7.85
N PHE A 385 -4.88 -9.79 -8.37
CA PHE A 385 -6.11 -9.89 -9.14
C PHE A 385 -5.77 -9.92 -10.62
N TYR A 386 -6.32 -10.89 -11.34
CA TYR A 386 -6.15 -10.99 -12.79
C TYR A 386 -7.34 -11.73 -13.38
N SER A 387 -7.87 -11.23 -14.49
CA SER A 387 -9.10 -11.77 -15.08
C SER A 387 -10.19 -11.94 -13.99
N THR A 388 -10.82 -13.10 -13.87
CA THR A 388 -11.83 -13.40 -12.85
C THR A 388 -11.24 -14.09 -11.61
N LYS A 389 -9.93 -13.96 -11.36
CA LYS A 389 -9.21 -14.71 -10.32
C LYS A 389 -8.50 -13.79 -9.33
N MET A 390 -8.34 -14.34 -8.12
CA MET A 390 -7.51 -13.79 -7.06
C MET A 390 -6.51 -14.86 -6.62
N ASP A 391 -5.23 -14.65 -6.91
CA ASP A 391 -4.15 -15.45 -6.36
C ASP A 391 -3.66 -14.81 -5.05
N VAL A 392 -3.45 -15.64 -4.02
CA VAL A 392 -2.94 -15.19 -2.72
C VAL A 392 -1.60 -15.86 -2.48
N TYR A 393 -0.61 -15.05 -2.15
CA TYR A 393 0.74 -15.47 -1.86
C TYR A 393 1.12 -15.09 -0.42
N ILE A 394 2.02 -15.88 0.16
CA ILE A 394 2.73 -15.54 1.39
C ILE A 394 4.21 -15.38 1.06
N MET A 395 4.82 -14.34 1.63
CA MET A 395 6.26 -14.19 1.72
C MET A 395 6.73 -14.44 3.16
N ASP A 396 7.64 -15.40 3.33
CA ASP A 396 8.33 -15.70 4.59
C ASP A 396 9.83 -15.90 4.36
N CYS A 397 10.66 -15.69 5.39
CA CYS A 397 12.11 -15.95 5.31
C CYS A 397 12.56 -17.12 6.21
N LYS A 398 11.72 -17.59 7.15
CA LYS A 398 12.06 -18.58 8.18
C LYS A 398 12.82 -19.81 7.70
N LYS A 399 12.35 -20.40 6.59
CA LYS A 399 12.89 -21.67 6.09
C LYS A 399 14.00 -21.52 5.07
N MET A 400 14.06 -20.39 4.39
CA MET A 400 14.93 -20.17 3.24
C MET A 400 15.97 -19.08 3.49
N LYS A 401 16.09 -18.56 4.72
CA LYS A 401 17.06 -17.52 5.10
C LYS A 401 18.44 -17.85 4.51
N PRO A 402 19.08 -16.90 3.81
CA PRO A 402 18.77 -15.47 3.67
C PRO A 402 17.76 -15.10 2.58
N PHE A 403 17.16 -16.07 1.89
CA PHE A 403 16.21 -15.80 0.82
C PHE A 403 14.77 -15.63 1.33
N TYR A 404 13.98 -14.90 0.55
CA TYR A 404 12.56 -14.64 0.77
C TYR A 404 11.76 -15.65 -0.04
N ARG A 405 11.05 -16.54 0.64
CA ARG A 405 10.23 -17.53 -0.03
C ARG A 405 8.84 -16.94 -0.32
N MET A 406 8.51 -16.81 -1.60
CA MET A 406 7.19 -16.43 -2.09
C MET A 406 6.42 -17.67 -2.53
N CYS A 407 5.33 -18.00 -1.86
CA CYS A 407 4.51 -19.17 -2.14
C CYS A 407 3.07 -18.78 -2.47
N LYS A 408 2.57 -19.20 -3.63
CA LYS A 408 1.12 -19.18 -3.88
C LYS A 408 0.43 -20.20 -2.97
N ILE A 409 -0.48 -19.74 -2.13
CA ILE A 409 -1.19 -20.58 -1.17
C ILE A 409 -2.65 -20.82 -1.54
N LEU A 410 -3.26 -19.90 -2.29
CA LEU A 410 -4.65 -19.98 -2.73
C LEU A 410 -4.79 -19.36 -4.13
N SER A 411 -5.73 -19.87 -4.90
CA SER A 411 -6.21 -19.28 -6.16
C SER A 411 -7.73 -19.39 -6.13
N LEU A 412 -8.41 -18.26 -6.11
CA LEU A 412 -9.85 -18.18 -5.92
C LEU A 412 -10.50 -17.57 -7.15
N GLU A 413 -11.56 -18.22 -7.63
CA GLU A 413 -12.40 -17.67 -8.68
C GLU A 413 -13.37 -16.65 -8.04
N ILE A 414 -13.34 -15.42 -8.53
CA ILE A 414 -14.15 -14.32 -8.01
C ILE A 414 -15.57 -14.48 -8.57
N PRO A 415 -16.62 -14.42 -7.73
CA PRO A 415 -18.01 -14.61 -8.17
C PRO A 415 -18.52 -13.39 -8.93
N ILE A 416 -18.02 -13.14 -10.14
CA ILE A 416 -18.49 -12.07 -11.04
C ILE A 416 -19.85 -12.43 -11.67
N ILE A 417 -20.24 -13.70 -11.57
CA ILE A 417 -21.59 -14.20 -11.88
C ILE A 417 -22.27 -14.69 -10.61
N LYS A 418 -23.61 -14.61 -10.59
CA LYS A 418 -24.44 -15.07 -9.47
C LYS A 418 -24.50 -16.60 -9.45
N ASP A 419 -23.52 -17.24 -8.83
CA ASP A 419 -23.46 -18.69 -8.59
C ASP A 419 -23.22 -18.97 -7.09
N PHE A 420 -24.16 -19.68 -6.46
CA PHE A 420 -24.11 -19.94 -5.02
C PHE A 420 -22.89 -20.77 -4.59
N GLN A 421 -22.52 -21.79 -5.37
CA GLN A 421 -21.41 -22.65 -5.01
C GLN A 421 -20.09 -21.90 -5.14
N LEU A 422 -19.94 -21.09 -6.20
CA LEU A 422 -18.79 -20.21 -6.39
C LEU A 422 -18.67 -19.18 -5.26
N ILE A 423 -19.76 -18.50 -4.90
CA ILE A 423 -19.76 -17.52 -3.79
C ILE A 423 -19.33 -18.19 -2.48
N LYS A 424 -19.85 -19.39 -2.19
CA LYS A 424 -19.51 -20.13 -0.98
C LYS A 424 -18.04 -20.56 -0.97
N GLU A 425 -17.50 -21.02 -2.09
CA GLU A 425 -16.07 -21.38 -2.22
C GLU A 425 -15.19 -20.14 -2.03
N PHE A 426 -15.55 -19.04 -2.68
CA PHE A 426 -14.86 -17.76 -2.54
C PHE A 426 -14.86 -17.28 -1.08
N CYS A 427 -16.03 -17.21 -0.42
CA CYS A 427 -16.13 -16.79 0.98
C CYS A 427 -15.36 -17.70 1.94
N ASN A 428 -15.32 -19.02 1.71
CA ASN A 428 -14.44 -19.91 2.48
C ASN A 428 -12.97 -19.52 2.30
N GLY A 429 -12.55 -19.27 1.05
CA GLY A 429 -11.20 -18.81 0.74
C GLY A 429 -10.87 -17.48 1.45
N ILE A 430 -11.79 -16.52 1.42
CA ILE A 430 -11.63 -15.23 2.11
C ILE A 430 -11.47 -15.40 3.62
N LEU A 431 -12.20 -16.32 4.27
CA LEU A 431 -11.99 -16.61 5.69
C LEU A 431 -10.59 -17.15 5.98
N VAL A 432 -10.04 -17.97 5.10
CA VAL A 432 -8.65 -18.43 5.22
C VAL A 432 -7.69 -17.24 5.09
N VAL A 433 -7.89 -16.36 4.11
CA VAL A 433 -7.07 -15.15 3.94
C VAL A 433 -7.16 -14.23 5.16
N ASN A 434 -8.37 -13.95 5.66
CA ASN A 434 -8.58 -13.16 6.88
C ASN A 434 -7.83 -13.75 8.08
N SER A 435 -7.85 -15.08 8.26
CA SER A 435 -7.12 -15.73 9.35
C SER A 435 -5.60 -15.52 9.28
N LEU A 436 -5.05 -15.49 8.06
CA LEU A 436 -3.63 -15.21 7.82
C LEU A 436 -3.31 -13.74 8.11
N VAL A 437 -4.16 -12.83 7.64
CA VAL A 437 -4.03 -11.40 7.92
C VAL A 437 -4.08 -11.13 9.42
N PHE A 438 -5.06 -11.70 10.13
CA PHE A 438 -5.19 -11.55 11.58
C PHE A 438 -3.92 -12.01 12.31
N LYS A 439 -3.34 -13.15 11.89
CA LYS A 439 -2.07 -13.65 12.44
C LYS A 439 -0.93 -12.66 12.21
N ALA A 440 -0.76 -12.15 10.99
CA ALA A 440 0.31 -11.20 10.65
C ALA A 440 0.19 -9.89 11.47
N PHE A 441 -1.02 -9.33 11.57
CA PHE A 441 -1.28 -8.13 12.39
C PHE A 441 -1.06 -8.39 13.89
N SER A 442 -1.39 -9.58 14.38
CA SER A 442 -1.11 -9.97 15.78
C SER A 442 0.39 -10.07 16.06
N GLN A 443 1.17 -10.57 15.10
CA GLN A 443 2.64 -10.62 15.19
C GLN A 443 3.25 -9.23 15.21
N VAL A 444 2.81 -8.33 14.32
CA VAL A 444 3.25 -6.92 14.32
C VAL A 444 2.86 -6.22 15.63
N SER A 445 1.66 -6.48 16.16
CA SER A 445 1.25 -5.95 17.46
C SER A 445 2.13 -6.44 18.60
N SER A 446 2.57 -7.69 18.56
CA SER A 446 3.52 -8.24 19.54
C SER A 446 4.90 -7.60 19.44
N ILE A 447 5.39 -7.35 18.22
CA ILE A 447 6.64 -6.60 18.01
C ILE A 447 6.50 -5.19 18.60
N ASN A 448 5.43 -4.46 18.27
CA ASN A 448 5.19 -3.10 18.77
C ASN A 448 5.10 -3.04 20.30
N ASN A 449 4.46 -4.02 20.94
CA ASN A 449 4.37 -4.07 22.40
C ASN A 449 5.73 -4.29 23.07
N LEU A 450 6.66 -5.00 22.42
CA LEU A 450 8.02 -5.17 22.94
C LEU A 450 8.84 -3.89 22.77
N LEU A 451 8.71 -3.23 21.62
CA LEU A 451 9.39 -1.97 21.34
C LEU A 451 9.03 -0.85 22.33
N GLN A 452 7.81 -0.84 22.87
CA GLN A 452 7.38 0.13 23.90
C GLN A 452 8.30 0.19 25.12
N ASN A 453 9.03 -0.89 25.41
CA ASN A 453 9.84 -1.03 26.62
C ASN A 453 11.35 -1.06 26.33
N GLN A 454 11.77 -0.73 25.11
CA GLN A 454 13.17 -0.82 24.69
C GLN A 454 13.73 0.52 24.22
N HIS A 455 15.05 0.67 24.38
CA HIS A 455 15.81 1.78 23.85
C HIS A 455 16.54 1.35 22.57
N GLU A 456 16.62 2.27 21.61
CA GLU A 456 17.41 2.06 20.40
C GLU A 456 18.88 1.84 20.76
N SER A 457 19.45 0.77 20.23
CA SER A 457 20.89 0.50 20.22
C SER A 457 21.49 1.01 18.91
N PRO A 458 22.81 1.28 18.87
CA PRO A 458 23.51 1.58 17.62
C PRO A 458 23.22 0.50 16.57
N ILE A 459 22.91 0.93 15.35
CA ILE A 459 22.54 0.04 14.24
C ILE A 459 23.77 -0.83 13.91
N PRO A 460 23.70 -2.17 14.03
CA PRO A 460 24.77 -3.04 13.57
C PRO A 460 24.89 -2.97 12.04
N GLU A 461 26.06 -3.30 11.47
CA GLU A 461 26.22 -3.44 10.02
C GLU A 461 25.33 -4.58 9.49
N ILE A 462 24.13 -4.24 9.01
CA ILE A 462 23.10 -5.18 8.54
C ILE A 462 23.17 -5.39 7.02
N GLU A 463 23.82 -4.49 6.28
CA GLU A 463 23.79 -4.50 4.81
C GLU A 463 24.38 -5.78 4.19
N ASN A 464 25.41 -6.35 4.81
CA ASN A 464 26.04 -7.59 4.36
C ASN A 464 25.12 -8.83 4.52
N LYS A 465 24.03 -8.71 5.28
CA LYS A 465 23.05 -9.78 5.53
C LYS A 465 21.89 -9.79 4.53
N LEU A 466 21.72 -8.73 3.74
CA LEU A 466 20.56 -8.56 2.87
C LEU A 466 20.95 -8.68 1.39
N ILE A 467 20.14 -9.44 0.65
CA ILE A 467 20.21 -9.46 -0.81
C ILE A 467 19.56 -8.17 -1.30
N PRO A 468 20.20 -7.36 -2.16
CA PRO A 468 19.61 -6.13 -2.63
C PRO A 468 18.40 -6.41 -3.53
N THR A 469 17.41 -5.52 -3.49
CA THR A 469 16.34 -5.50 -4.48
C THR A 469 16.84 -4.72 -5.69
N ILE A 470 16.79 -5.36 -6.86
CA ILE A 470 17.17 -4.77 -8.15
C ILE A 470 15.99 -3.93 -8.63
N GLU A 471 16.27 -2.74 -9.15
CA GLU A 471 15.21 -1.94 -9.78
C GLU A 471 14.66 -2.68 -11.00
N SER A 472 13.33 -2.75 -11.12
CA SER A 472 12.78 -3.13 -12.43
C SER A 472 13.11 -1.99 -13.40
N PRO A 473 13.53 -2.28 -14.64
CA PRO A 473 13.76 -1.26 -15.66
C PRO A 473 12.59 -0.28 -15.67
N ARG A 474 12.87 1.03 -15.73
CA ARG A 474 11.81 2.01 -16.00
C ARG A 474 11.27 1.65 -17.37
N ASP A 475 10.03 1.17 -17.46
CA ASP A 475 9.33 1.25 -18.73
C ASP A 475 9.32 2.74 -19.10
N SER A 476 9.93 3.05 -20.24
CA SER A 476 10.19 4.41 -20.70
C SER A 476 8.90 5.25 -20.67
N ILE A 477 8.79 6.19 -19.73
CA ILE A 477 8.01 7.45 -19.80
C ILE A 477 6.54 7.31 -20.27
N ALA A 478 5.91 6.12 -20.14
CA ALA A 478 4.52 5.93 -20.57
C ALA A 478 3.50 6.23 -19.47
N ASP A 479 3.90 6.12 -18.19
CA ASP A 479 2.99 6.27 -17.05
C ASP A 479 2.79 7.72 -16.58
N GLN A 480 3.43 8.70 -17.24
CA GLN A 480 3.12 10.13 -17.01
C GLN A 480 1.97 10.63 -17.89
N TYR A 481 1.46 9.82 -18.83
CA TYR A 481 0.39 10.22 -19.75
C TYR A 481 -0.72 9.17 -19.96
N SER A 482 -0.97 8.28 -18.99
CA SER A 482 -2.18 7.45 -18.99
C SER A 482 -3.27 8.08 -18.10
N TYR A 483 -4.16 8.82 -18.80
CA TYR A 483 -5.37 9.56 -18.39
C TYR A 483 -6.13 9.20 -17.11
#